data_AF-A0A7K0LDM9-F1
#
_entry.id   AF-A0A7K0LDM9-F1
#
_cell.length_a   1.000
_cell.length_b   1.000
_cell.length_c   1.000
_cell.angle_alpha   90.00
_cell.angle_beta   90.00
_cell.angle_gamma   90.00
#
_symmetry.space_group_name_H-M   'P 1'
#
loop_
_entity.id
_entity.type
_entity.pdbx_description
1 polymer ?
#
loop_
_entity_poly.entity_id
_entity_poly.type
_entity_poly.pdbx_seq_one_letter_code
_entity_poly.pdbx_strand_id
1 'polypeptide(L)'
;MSIDDHGKHRTVDEMIHQRIGNYEEFCEYQRTVFGRTEAWLEQVDPAIFTNVLIERPFPPQVASTYSARVAGDVGITVLDALECWLYQHGLRHMGEIELARGLVGLGGMTS
;
A
#
# COMPACT_ATOMS: atom_id res chain seq x y z
N MET A 1 -18.96 -3.02 -6.12
CA MET A 1 -17.64 -3.11 -5.48
C MET A 1 -17.89 -2.98 -4.00
N SER A 2 -17.92 -4.09 -3.25
CA SER A 2 -18.43 -4.15 -1.85
C SER A 2 -17.57 -3.48 -0.78
N ILE A 3 -16.59 -2.66 -1.18
CA ILE A 3 -15.71 -1.92 -0.28
C ILE A 3 -15.98 -0.44 -0.56
N ASP A 4 -17.07 0.06 0.01
CA ASP A 4 -17.51 1.44 -0.27
C ASP A 4 -16.57 2.48 0.38
N ASP A 5 -15.78 2.08 1.38
CA ASP A 5 -14.91 2.96 2.14
C ASP A 5 -13.82 2.19 2.90
N HIS A 6 -12.58 2.68 2.85
CA HIS A 6 -11.42 2.13 3.55
C HIS A 6 -11.16 2.81 4.92
N GLY A 7 -12.04 3.70 5.36
CA GLY A 7 -12.08 4.24 6.73
C GLY A 7 -11.05 5.31 7.06
N LYS A 8 -10.19 5.73 6.11
CA LYS A 8 -9.08 6.69 6.36
C LYS A 8 -9.53 8.03 6.93
N HIS A 9 -10.74 8.46 6.58
CA HIS A 9 -11.32 9.73 6.99
C HIS A 9 -12.40 9.58 8.07
N ARG A 10 -12.63 8.35 8.54
CA ARG A 10 -13.60 8.08 9.60
C ARG A 10 -13.03 8.41 10.96
N THR A 11 -13.89 8.87 11.85
CA THR A 11 -13.62 8.96 13.28
C THR A 11 -13.54 7.57 13.90
N VAL A 12 -12.98 7.48 15.10
CA VAL A 12 -12.92 6.22 15.86
C VAL A 12 -14.31 5.62 16.06
N ASP A 13 -15.29 6.44 16.44
CA ASP A 13 -16.68 6.01 16.68
C ASP A 13 -17.35 5.47 15.41
N GLU A 14 -16.96 5.97 14.23
CA GLU A 14 -17.45 5.43 12.97
C GLU A 14 -16.73 4.14 12.57
N MET A 15 -15.42 4.04 12.84
CA MET A 15 -14.61 2.88 12.48
C MET A 15 -15.02 1.60 13.24
N ILE A 16 -15.48 1.70 14.50
CA ILE A 16 -15.91 0.52 15.27
C ILE A 16 -17.13 -0.19 14.66
N HIS A 17 -17.88 0.51 13.79
CA HIS A 17 -19.02 -0.03 13.06
C HIS A 17 -18.67 -0.47 11.64
N GLN A 18 -17.46 -0.19 11.16
CA GLN A 18 -17.01 -0.60 9.83
C GLN A 18 -16.82 -2.11 9.77
N ARG A 19 -17.35 -2.73 8.70
CA ARG A 19 -17.25 -4.16 8.46
C ARG A 19 -16.88 -4.39 7.00
N ILE A 20 -16.18 -5.48 6.73
CA ILE A 20 -16.06 -5.99 5.37
C ILE A 20 -17.42 -6.63 5.04
N GLY A 21 -18.17 -6.02 4.12
CA GLY A 21 -19.52 -6.48 3.78
C GLY A 21 -19.50 -7.84 3.07
N ASN A 22 -18.80 -7.91 1.93
CA ASN A 22 -18.56 -9.15 1.20
C ASN A 22 -17.08 -9.53 1.32
N TYR A 23 -16.79 -10.54 2.14
CA TYR A 23 -15.42 -10.98 2.40
C TYR A 23 -14.78 -11.69 1.20
N GLU A 24 -15.57 -12.41 0.40
CA GLU A 24 -15.08 -13.08 -0.81
C GLU A 24 -14.62 -12.06 -1.84
N GLU A 25 -15.45 -11.04 -2.12
CA GLU A 25 -15.12 -9.94 -3.04
C GLU A 25 -13.92 -9.12 -2.53
N PHE A 26 -13.79 -8.95 -1.21
CA PHE A 26 -12.60 -8.32 -0.62
C PHE A 26 -11.31 -9.11 -0.90
N CYS A 27 -11.34 -10.43 -0.77
CA CYS A 27 -10.21 -11.31 -1.09
C CYS A 27 -9.90 -11.32 -2.59
N GLU A 28 -10.93 -11.38 -3.45
CA GLU A 28 -10.77 -11.30 -4.90
C GLU A 28 -10.19 -9.97 -5.35
N TYR A 29 -10.64 -8.87 -4.75
CA TYR A 29 -10.13 -7.53 -5.06
C TYR A 29 -8.65 -7.42 -4.73
N GLN A 30 -8.21 -7.88 -3.56
CA GLN A 30 -6.79 -7.92 -3.21
C GLN A 30 -5.98 -8.70 -4.23
N ARG A 31 -6.40 -9.93 -4.57
CA ARG A 31 -5.73 -10.77 -5.58
C ARG A 31 -5.65 -10.06 -6.93
N THR A 32 -6.73 -9.38 -7.33
CA THR A 32 -6.79 -8.62 -8.58
C THR A 32 -5.81 -7.44 -8.58
N VAL A 33 -5.71 -6.70 -7.48
CA VAL A 33 -4.75 -5.59 -7.35
C VAL A 33 -3.32 -6.09 -7.44
N PHE A 34 -2.97 -7.18 -6.72
CA PHE A 34 -1.64 -7.78 -6.81
C PHE A 34 -1.32 -8.24 -8.23
N GLY A 35 -2.17 -9.08 -8.84
CA GLY A 35 -1.90 -9.63 -10.17
C GLY A 35 -1.81 -8.55 -11.26
N ARG A 36 -2.64 -7.50 -11.20
CA ARG A 36 -2.54 -6.39 -12.16
C ARG A 36 -1.30 -5.53 -11.95
N THR A 37 -0.86 -5.34 -10.71
CA THR A 37 0.36 -4.59 -10.39
C THR A 37 1.59 -5.33 -10.90
N GLU A 38 1.66 -6.65 -10.68
CA GLU A 38 2.75 -7.49 -11.20
C GLU A 38 2.80 -7.48 -12.73
N ALA A 39 1.65 -7.70 -13.39
CA ALA A 39 1.58 -7.68 -14.85
C ALA A 39 1.98 -6.31 -15.45
N TRP A 40 1.68 -5.21 -14.75
CA TRP A 40 2.14 -3.88 -15.15
C TRP A 40 3.65 -3.72 -14.98
N LEU A 41 4.22 -4.17 -13.86
CA LEU A 41 5.66 -4.12 -13.60
C LEU A 41 6.48 -4.91 -14.64
N GLU A 42 5.94 -6.00 -15.17
CA GLU A 42 6.60 -6.79 -16.22
C GLU A 42 6.71 -6.06 -17.57
N GLN A 43 5.83 -5.09 -17.83
CA GLN A 43 5.68 -4.43 -19.12
C GLN A 43 6.14 -2.97 -19.12
N VAL A 44 6.41 -2.41 -17.93
CA VAL A 44 6.72 -1.00 -17.78
C VAL A 44 8.10 -0.67 -18.37
N ASP A 45 8.19 0.43 -19.10
CA ASP A 45 9.47 0.97 -19.55
C ASP A 45 10.26 1.51 -18.34
N PRO A 46 11.46 0.98 -18.02
CA PRO A 46 12.25 1.46 -16.89
C PRO A 46 12.58 2.96 -16.95
N ALA A 47 12.52 3.59 -18.13
CA ALA A 47 12.73 5.02 -18.27
C ALA A 47 11.73 5.86 -17.45
N ILE A 48 10.54 5.34 -17.14
CA ILE A 48 9.57 6.09 -16.33
C ILE A 48 9.99 6.24 -14.87
N PHE A 49 10.90 5.39 -14.38
CA PHE A 49 11.25 5.32 -12.96
C PHE A 49 11.89 6.60 -12.42
N THR A 50 12.51 7.40 -13.29
CA THR A 50 13.09 8.70 -12.95
C THR A 50 12.12 9.86 -13.07
N ASN A 51 10.91 9.65 -13.60
CA ASN A 51 9.90 10.69 -13.69
C ASN A 51 9.49 11.16 -12.28
N VAL A 52 9.46 12.47 -12.08
CA VAL A 52 9.03 13.05 -10.80
C VAL A 52 7.51 13.09 -10.74
N LEU A 53 6.94 12.47 -9.70
CA LEU A 53 5.50 12.45 -9.43
C LEU A 53 5.07 13.62 -8.54
N ILE A 54 5.90 13.96 -7.55
CA ILE A 54 5.63 15.07 -6.63
C ILE A 54 6.93 15.83 -6.42
N GLU A 55 6.98 17.05 -6.95
CA GLU A 55 8.12 17.96 -6.77
C GLU A 55 8.15 18.57 -5.36
N ARG A 56 9.29 19.15 -5.00
CA ARG A 56 9.42 19.98 -3.79
C ARG A 56 8.93 21.41 -4.05
N PRO A 57 8.42 22.12 -3.02
CA PRO A 57 8.16 21.65 -1.66
C PRO A 57 6.93 20.72 -1.61
N PHE A 58 6.98 19.71 -0.75
CA PHE A 58 5.88 18.75 -0.65
C PHE A 58 4.61 19.39 -0.06
N PRO A 59 3.43 19.02 -0.58
CA PRO A 59 2.17 19.45 0.02
C PRO A 59 2.03 18.90 1.45
N PRO A 60 1.27 19.58 2.34
CA PRO A 60 1.16 19.18 3.75
C PRO A 60 0.78 17.72 3.98
N GLN A 61 -0.03 17.14 3.10
CA GLN A 61 -0.49 15.75 3.15
C GLN A 61 0.65 14.74 2.92
N VAL A 62 1.72 15.16 2.23
CA VAL A 62 2.86 14.32 1.87
C VAL A 62 4.05 14.62 2.77
N ALA A 63 4.23 15.88 3.20
CA ALA A 63 5.42 16.35 3.91
C ALA A 63 5.80 15.53 5.16
N SER A 64 4.83 14.90 5.85
CA SER A 64 5.06 14.07 7.04
C SER A 64 5.20 12.56 6.76
N THR A 65 5.01 12.13 5.51
CA THR A 65 5.01 10.72 5.10
C THR A 65 6.43 10.13 5.05
N TYR A 66 6.53 8.80 5.07
CA TYR A 66 7.80 8.11 4.87
C TYR A 66 8.44 8.46 3.51
N SER A 67 7.65 8.51 2.43
CA SER A 67 8.13 8.90 1.10
C SER A 67 8.74 10.30 1.07
N ALA A 68 8.22 11.26 1.83
CA ALA A 68 8.83 12.59 1.91
C ALA A 68 10.19 12.61 2.62
N ARG A 69 10.43 11.66 3.54
CA ARG A 69 11.70 11.55 4.28
C ARG A 69 12.82 10.91 3.45
N VAL A 70 12.46 9.99 2.55
CA VAL A 70 13.44 9.27 1.71
C VAL A 70 13.58 9.86 0.31
N ALA A 71 12.65 10.70 -0.12
CA ALA A 71 12.73 11.39 -1.41
C ALA A 71 13.99 12.26 -1.53
N GLY A 72 14.61 12.20 -2.70
CA GLY A 72 15.78 13.02 -3.04
C GLY A 72 15.45 14.51 -3.21
N ASP A 73 16.45 15.27 -3.69
CA ASP A 73 16.34 16.72 -3.85
C ASP A 73 15.30 17.12 -4.91
N VAL A 74 15.12 16.30 -5.95
CA VAL A 74 14.18 16.57 -7.05
C VAL A 74 12.71 16.32 -6.69
N GLY A 75 12.45 15.61 -5.59
CA GLY A 75 11.10 15.20 -5.19
C GLY A 75 10.93 13.68 -5.14
N ILE A 76 9.68 13.22 -5.15
CA ILE A 76 9.31 11.80 -5.18
C ILE A 76 9.22 11.36 -6.64
N THR A 77 10.09 10.44 -7.04
CA THR A 77 10.05 9.81 -8.36
C THR A 77 9.04 8.66 -8.42
N VAL A 78 8.78 8.14 -9.62
CA VAL A 78 8.00 6.90 -9.80
C VAL A 78 8.66 5.75 -9.04
N LEU A 79 9.98 5.62 -9.08
CA LEU A 79 10.69 4.57 -8.33
C LEU A 79 10.45 4.71 -6.82
N ASP A 80 10.61 5.92 -6.28
CA ASP A 80 10.38 6.19 -4.86
C ASP A 80 8.95 5.83 -4.45
N ALA A 81 7.97 6.14 -5.30
CA ALA A 81 6.57 5.80 -5.07
C ALA A 81 6.33 4.29 -5.09
N LEU A 82 6.89 3.55 -6.06
CA LEU A 82 6.78 2.09 -6.12
C LEU A 82 7.42 1.44 -4.88
N GLU A 83 8.61 1.88 -4.49
CA GLU A 83 9.28 1.32 -3.33
C GLU A 83 8.55 1.70 -2.02
N CYS A 84 8.20 2.96 -1.82
CA CYS A 84 7.61 3.42 -0.57
C CYS A 84 6.15 3.01 -0.41
N TRP A 85 5.33 3.21 -1.44
CA TRP A 85 3.86 3.10 -1.32
C TRP A 85 3.35 1.69 -1.61
N LEU A 86 4.10 0.89 -2.37
CA LEU A 86 3.73 -0.48 -2.67
C LEU A 86 4.59 -1.45 -1.86
N TYR A 87 5.90 -1.49 -2.11
CA TYR A 87 6.76 -2.54 -1.55
C TYR A 87 6.95 -2.42 -0.02
N GLN A 88 7.52 -1.32 0.46
CA GLN A 88 7.77 -1.09 1.88
C GLN A 88 6.47 -0.98 2.68
N HIS A 89 5.45 -0.34 2.10
CA HIS A 89 4.14 -0.27 2.74
C HIS A 89 3.48 -1.64 2.89
N GLY A 90 3.54 -2.48 1.86
CA GLY A 90 3.06 -3.86 1.91
C GLY A 90 3.81 -4.70 2.95
N LEU A 91 5.14 -4.62 2.97
CA LEU A 91 5.96 -5.30 3.97
C LEU A 91 5.59 -4.90 5.41
N ARG A 92 5.32 -3.62 5.66
CA ARG A 92 4.90 -3.16 7.00
C ARG A 92 3.57 -3.81 7.43
N HIS A 93 2.64 -4.00 6.51
CA HIS A 93 1.36 -4.67 6.79
C HIS A 93 1.48 -6.19 6.94
N MET A 94 2.56 -6.81 6.45
CA MET A 94 2.83 -8.22 6.72
C MET A 94 2.94 -8.53 8.21
N GLY A 95 3.28 -7.56 9.06
CA GLY A 95 3.32 -7.76 10.52
C GLY A 95 1.96 -8.17 11.11
N GLU A 96 0.85 -7.62 10.61
CA GLU A 96 -0.51 -7.99 11.03
C GLU A 96 -0.85 -9.42 10.60
N ILE A 97 -0.45 -9.79 9.37
CA ILE A 97 -0.65 -11.13 8.82
C ILE A 97 0.18 -12.16 9.58
N GLU A 98 1.45 -11.86 9.89
CA GLU A 98 2.33 -12.75 10.66
C GLU A 98 1.78 -13.02 12.07
N LEU A 99 1.20 -12.00 12.71
CA LEU A 99 0.54 -12.18 14.00
C LEU A 99 -0.69 -13.10 13.88
N ALA A 100 -1.56 -12.86 12.89
CA ALA A 100 -2.76 -13.67 12.67
C ALA A 100 -2.42 -15.11 12.25
N ARG A 101 -1.38 -15.30 11.44
CA ARG A 101 -0.88 -16.59 10.95
C ARG A 101 -0.59 -17.55 12.11
N GLY A 102 0.11 -17.08 13.14
CA GLY A 102 0.43 -17.89 14.32
C GLY A 102 -0.81 -18.40 15.03
N LEU A 103 -1.88 -17.60 15.08
CA LEU A 103 -3.15 -17.96 15.72
C LEU A 103 -3.91 -19.05 14.95
N VAL A 104 -3.71 -19.14 13.63
CA VAL A 104 -4.39 -20.13 12.77
C VAL A 104 -3.52 -21.35 12.45
N GLY A 105 -2.36 -21.49 13.10
CA GLY A 105 -1.51 -22.69 13.04
C GLY A 105 -0.72 -22.85 11.73
N LEU A 106 -0.55 -21.79 10.94
CA LEU A 106 0.27 -21.79 9.74
C LEU A 106 1.74 -21.49 10.08
N GLY A 107 2.72 -21.93 9.26
CA GLY A 107 4.16 -21.62 9.38
C GLY A 107 4.57 -20.35 8.61
N GLY A 108 5.64 -19.64 9.04
CA GLY A 108 5.93 -18.24 8.64
C GLY A 108 7.03 -18.02 7.60
N MET A 109 7.23 -16.74 7.23
CA MET A 109 8.22 -16.30 6.23
C MET A 109 9.69 -16.42 6.66
N THR A 110 9.96 -16.74 7.93
CA THR A 110 11.18 -17.44 8.37
C THR A 110 10.85 -18.15 9.68
N SER A 111 11.45 -19.33 9.84
CA SER A 111 11.48 -20.20 11.02
C SER A 111 11.90 -19.51 12.32
#